data_AF-A0A969YHK1-F1
#
_entry.id   AF-A0A969YHK1-F1
#
_cell.length_a   1.000
_cell.length_b   1.000
_cell.length_c   1.000
_cell.angle_alpha   90.00
_cell.angle_beta   90.00
_cell.angle_gamma   90.00
#
_symmetry.space_group_name_H-M   'P 1'
#
loop_
_entity.id
_entity.type
_entity.pdbx_description
1 polymer ?
#
loop_
_entity_poly.entity_id
_entity_poly.type
_entity_poly.pdbx_seq_one_letter_code
_entity_poly.pdbx_strand_id
1 'polypeptide(L)'
;MKKGLALLLACAVLSLGVAVAETPAAQHYTVTFLENPTTGYTWSFGVSDATILTVTDNGFTAAANPDGAEGVGGTHSWTMTGLAEGDATVTFTLGQGWEGGETTDSIVYTLHADADKMLTLKGVVGIPELYTPGETAVVLTENPTTGYQWAYQASAEGILTPGRDAYLTPDELHPETEPLMGEGGVHVWSFSGAAQGDVTLTFSYARSWEAGVEPEATVTYTYHVDQDLNVTMTEIGGDYEAYDPLLGEAEAE
;
A
#
# COMPACT_ATOMS: atom_id res chain seq x y z
N MET A 1 38.23 41.06 36.83
CA MET A 1 37.53 41.26 35.54
C MET A 1 37.93 40.13 34.59
N LYS A 2 37.15 39.05 34.53
CA LYS A 2 37.26 38.01 33.50
C LYS A 2 35.87 37.86 32.90
N LYS A 3 35.70 38.32 31.65
CA LYS A 3 34.45 38.22 30.90
C LYS A 3 34.34 36.79 30.38
N GLY A 4 33.33 36.05 30.85
CA GLY A 4 32.98 34.74 30.31
C GLY A 4 32.35 34.94 28.92
N LEU A 5 32.97 34.35 27.90
CA LEU A 5 32.48 34.33 26.54
C LEU A 5 31.40 33.23 26.45
N ALA A 6 30.15 33.63 26.22
CA ALA A 6 29.05 32.71 25.95
C ALA A 6 29.24 32.10 24.55
N LEU A 7 29.45 30.79 24.50
CA LEU A 7 29.51 30.01 23.26
C LEU A 7 28.07 29.74 22.81
N LEU A 8 27.58 30.51 21.83
CA LEU A 8 26.35 30.23 21.12
C LEU A 8 26.56 28.99 20.24
N LEU A 9 26.04 27.86 20.70
CA LEU A 9 25.94 26.64 19.92
C LEU A 9 24.73 26.78 18.98
N ALA A 10 24.98 27.14 17.72
CA ALA A 10 23.97 27.10 16.67
C ALA A 10 23.76 25.63 16.28
N CYS A 11 22.71 25.00 16.81
CA CYS A 11 22.20 23.74 16.27
C CYS A 11 21.58 24.02 14.91
N ALA A 12 22.35 23.80 13.84
CA ALA A 12 21.81 23.66 12.50
C ALA A 12 21.07 22.30 12.45
N VAL A 13 19.75 22.34 12.58
CA VAL A 13 18.91 21.18 12.26
C VAL A 13 18.95 21.04 10.74
N LEU A 14 19.80 20.12 10.26
CA LEU A 14 19.76 19.67 8.87
C LEU A 14 18.44 18.92 8.68
N SER A 15 17.46 19.59 8.05
CA SER A 15 16.35 18.90 7.43
C SER A 15 16.91 18.10 6.25
N LEU A 16 17.20 16.82 6.46
CA LEU A 16 17.37 15.86 5.38
C LEU A 16 16.00 15.71 4.73
N GLY A 17 15.76 16.51 3.68
CA GLY A 17 14.69 16.21 2.74
C GLY A 17 15.03 14.86 2.13
N VAL A 18 14.24 13.84 2.41
CA VAL A 18 14.28 12.59 1.67
C VAL A 18 13.88 12.96 0.25
N ALA A 19 14.86 12.99 -0.66
CA ALA A 19 14.55 13.02 -2.08
C ALA A 19 13.87 11.67 -2.38
N VAL A 20 12.56 11.70 -2.58
CA VAL A 20 11.86 10.57 -3.21
C VAL A 20 12.54 10.40 -4.57
N ALA A 21 13.23 9.28 -4.77
CA ALA A 21 13.83 8.98 -6.05
C ALA A 21 12.70 8.95 -7.08
N GLU A 22 12.76 9.83 -8.09
CA GLU A 22 11.84 9.75 -9.21
C GLU A 22 12.00 8.37 -9.85
N THR A 23 10.89 7.64 -10.02
CA THR A 23 10.91 6.34 -10.68
C THR A 23 11.48 6.54 -12.08
N PRO A 24 12.61 5.87 -12.42
CA PRO A 24 13.24 6.09 -13.70
C PRO A 24 12.30 5.68 -14.84
N ALA A 25 12.33 6.45 -15.93
CA ALA A 25 11.54 6.13 -17.10
C ALA A 25 11.90 4.74 -17.64
N ALA A 26 10.89 3.91 -17.91
CA ALA A 26 11.05 2.53 -18.36
C ALA A 26 10.34 2.30 -19.68
N GLN A 27 10.89 1.45 -20.53
CA GLN A 27 10.24 1.10 -21.81
C GLN A 27 8.90 0.38 -21.61
N HIS A 28 8.80 -0.36 -20.51
CA HIS A 28 7.62 -1.10 -20.11
C HIS A 28 7.40 -0.93 -18.62
N TYR A 29 6.14 -0.85 -18.20
CA TYR A 29 5.76 -0.88 -16.79
C TYR A 29 4.90 -2.13 -16.57
N THR A 30 5.34 -3.04 -15.71
CA THR A 30 4.65 -4.31 -15.47
C THR A 30 4.11 -4.33 -14.05
N VAL A 31 2.84 -4.73 -13.93
CA VAL A 31 2.20 -5.00 -12.64
C VAL A 31 1.81 -6.47 -12.58
N THR A 32 1.78 -7.01 -11.37
CA THR A 32 1.36 -8.38 -11.11
C THR A 32 0.53 -8.38 -9.85
N PHE A 33 -0.68 -8.91 -9.92
CA PHE A 33 -1.58 -9.00 -8.78
C PHE A 33 -1.92 -10.45 -8.45
N LEU A 34 -2.16 -10.70 -7.17
CA LEU A 34 -2.79 -11.89 -6.66
C LEU A 34 -4.22 -11.95 -7.20
N GLU A 35 -4.61 -13.11 -7.70
CA GLU A 35 -5.93 -13.37 -8.26
C GLU A 35 -6.37 -14.78 -7.88
N ASN A 36 -7.64 -14.95 -7.52
CA ASN A 36 -8.23 -16.27 -7.31
C ASN A 36 -9.50 -16.45 -8.14
N PRO A 37 -9.38 -16.89 -9.40
CA PRO A 37 -10.56 -17.04 -10.27
C PRO A 37 -11.60 -18.04 -9.74
N THR A 38 -11.23 -18.95 -8.83
CA THR A 38 -12.17 -19.94 -8.29
C THR A 38 -13.19 -19.35 -7.32
N THR A 39 -12.92 -18.15 -6.78
CA THR A 39 -13.88 -17.39 -5.97
C THR A 39 -14.84 -16.58 -6.83
N GLY A 40 -14.61 -16.53 -8.15
CA GLY A 40 -15.33 -15.68 -9.09
C GLY A 40 -14.83 -14.24 -9.16
N TYR A 41 -13.83 -13.87 -8.35
CA TYR A 41 -13.19 -12.54 -8.39
C TYR A 41 -11.96 -12.58 -9.31
N THR A 42 -11.98 -11.70 -10.30
CA THR A 42 -10.91 -11.54 -11.28
C THR A 42 -10.61 -10.08 -11.51
N TRP A 43 -9.37 -9.77 -11.87
CA TRP A 43 -8.99 -8.43 -12.29
C TRP A 43 -9.38 -8.19 -13.74
N SER A 44 -9.88 -6.99 -13.99
CA SER A 44 -10.08 -6.43 -15.33
C SER A 44 -9.36 -5.09 -15.43
N PHE A 45 -9.13 -4.58 -16.63
CA PHE A 45 -8.49 -3.27 -16.80
C PHE A 45 -9.17 -2.38 -17.84
N GLY A 46 -9.04 -1.07 -17.65
CA GLY A 46 -9.41 -0.03 -18.60
C GLY A 46 -8.27 0.98 -18.80
N VAL A 47 -8.18 1.56 -20.00
CA VAL A 47 -7.17 2.58 -20.35
C VAL A 47 -7.89 3.87 -20.73
N SER A 48 -7.49 5.01 -20.15
CA SER A 48 -8.14 6.30 -20.42
C SER A 48 -7.92 6.79 -21.85
N ASP A 49 -6.72 6.54 -22.40
CA ASP A 49 -6.34 6.93 -23.75
C ASP A 49 -5.45 5.87 -24.42
N ALA A 50 -6.07 5.04 -25.24
CA ALA A 50 -5.40 3.96 -25.99
C ALA A 50 -4.47 4.48 -27.12
N THR A 51 -4.43 5.79 -27.39
CA THR A 51 -3.49 6.40 -28.34
C THR A 51 -2.16 6.76 -27.69
N ILE A 52 -2.16 6.99 -26.37
CA ILE A 52 -0.96 7.31 -25.57
C ILE A 52 -0.33 6.04 -25.00
N LEU A 53 -1.15 5.11 -24.51
CA LEU A 53 -0.69 3.92 -23.79
C LEU A 53 -1.47 2.68 -24.21
N THR A 54 -0.81 1.52 -24.25
CA THR A 54 -1.47 0.22 -24.40
C THR A 54 -1.11 -0.71 -23.25
N VAL A 55 -1.99 -1.66 -22.98
CA VAL A 55 -1.81 -2.69 -21.96
C VAL A 55 -1.88 -4.06 -22.64
N THR A 56 -0.83 -4.85 -22.45
CA THR A 56 -0.82 -6.27 -22.82
C THR A 56 -1.16 -7.09 -21.59
N ASP A 57 -2.18 -7.92 -21.70
CA ASP A 57 -2.49 -8.94 -20.72
C ASP A 57 -1.53 -10.12 -20.88
N ASN A 58 -0.72 -10.38 -19.86
CA ASN A 58 0.25 -11.48 -19.85
C ASN A 58 -0.36 -12.79 -19.34
N GLY A 59 -1.60 -12.76 -18.86
CA GLY A 59 -2.38 -13.90 -18.42
C GLY A 59 -2.15 -14.29 -16.96
N PHE A 60 -3.01 -15.21 -16.51
CA PHE A 60 -3.00 -15.80 -15.18
C PHE A 60 -2.01 -16.98 -15.09
N THR A 61 -1.24 -17.01 -14.00
CA THR A 61 -0.35 -18.10 -13.60
C THR A 61 -0.81 -18.65 -12.26
N ALA A 62 -1.26 -19.91 -12.25
CA ALA A 62 -1.68 -20.58 -11.01
C ALA A 62 -0.50 -20.73 -10.04
N ALA A 63 -0.75 -20.54 -8.74
CA ALA A 63 0.24 -20.83 -7.72
C ALA A 63 0.51 -22.34 -7.61
N ALA A 64 1.68 -22.71 -7.09
CA ALA A 64 2.01 -24.10 -6.86
C ALA A 64 0.99 -24.73 -5.89
N ASN A 65 0.50 -25.91 -6.24
CA ASN A 65 -0.49 -26.64 -5.47
C ASN A 65 -0.05 -28.09 -5.22
N PRO A 66 1.01 -28.31 -4.41
CA PRO A 66 1.58 -29.64 -4.21
C PRO A 66 0.61 -30.63 -3.54
N ASP A 67 -0.36 -30.12 -2.77
CA ASP A 67 -1.33 -30.93 -2.02
C ASP A 67 -2.67 -31.14 -2.78
N GLY A 68 -2.79 -30.57 -3.99
CA GLY A 68 -4.01 -30.67 -4.79
C GLY A 68 -5.23 -30.01 -4.13
N ALA A 69 -5.02 -28.99 -3.30
CA ALA A 69 -6.08 -28.22 -2.68
C ALA A 69 -6.95 -27.54 -3.75
N GLU A 70 -8.26 -27.67 -3.66
CA GLU A 70 -9.16 -26.94 -4.55
C GLU A 70 -9.16 -25.45 -4.19
N GLY A 71 -9.24 -24.58 -5.19
CA GLY A 71 -9.37 -23.14 -4.98
C GLY A 71 -8.09 -22.37 -4.72
N VAL A 72 -6.92 -22.97 -4.99
CA VAL A 72 -5.65 -22.24 -4.97
C VAL A 72 -5.66 -21.17 -6.07
N GLY A 73 -5.43 -19.92 -5.68
CA GLY A 73 -5.31 -18.79 -6.60
C GLY A 73 -3.99 -18.80 -7.36
N GLY A 74 -3.53 -17.61 -7.72
CA GLY A 74 -2.29 -17.42 -8.44
C GLY A 74 -2.01 -15.94 -8.63
N THR A 75 -1.30 -15.62 -9.71
CA THR A 75 -0.97 -14.25 -10.08
C THR A 75 -1.42 -13.95 -11.49
N HIS A 76 -1.76 -12.70 -11.76
CA HIS A 76 -2.13 -12.21 -13.08
C HIS A 76 -1.28 -10.97 -13.36
N SER A 77 -0.66 -10.91 -14.55
CA SER A 77 0.27 -9.84 -14.89
C SER A 77 -0.15 -9.07 -16.13
N TRP A 78 0.14 -7.77 -16.15
CA TRP A 78 -0.08 -6.91 -17.30
C TRP A 78 1.14 -6.02 -17.55
N THR A 79 1.45 -5.79 -18.82
CA THR A 79 2.53 -4.92 -19.25
C THR A 79 1.99 -3.71 -20.00
N MET A 80 2.24 -2.53 -19.44
CA MET A 80 1.92 -1.23 -20.01
C MET A 80 3.07 -0.76 -20.91
N THR A 81 2.75 -0.20 -22.07
CA THR A 81 3.72 0.31 -23.05
C THR A 81 3.27 1.64 -23.62
N GLY A 82 4.18 2.62 -23.66
CA GLY A 82 3.95 3.93 -24.27
C GLY A 82 3.84 3.84 -25.80
N LEU A 83 2.93 4.60 -26.38
CA LEU A 83 2.67 4.66 -27.83
C LEU A 83 2.94 6.06 -28.40
N ALA A 84 2.58 7.10 -27.66
CA ALA A 84 2.76 8.50 -28.01
C ALA A 84 2.99 9.34 -26.74
N GLU A 85 3.59 10.52 -26.90
CA GLU A 85 3.84 11.45 -25.79
C GLU A 85 2.51 11.92 -25.17
N GLY A 86 2.41 11.86 -23.84
CA GLY A 86 1.23 12.30 -23.10
C GLY A 86 1.00 11.54 -21.80
N ASP A 87 -0.05 11.90 -21.08
CA ASP A 87 -0.47 11.25 -19.84
C ASP A 87 -1.68 10.33 -20.10
N ALA A 88 -1.66 9.14 -19.51
CA ALA A 88 -2.79 8.22 -19.52
C ALA A 88 -2.90 7.47 -18.19
N THR A 89 -4.10 7.02 -17.87
CA THR A 89 -4.34 6.15 -16.71
C THR A 89 -4.67 4.73 -17.15
N VAL A 90 -4.24 3.77 -16.33
CA VAL A 90 -4.69 2.38 -16.37
C VAL A 90 -5.40 2.08 -15.06
N THR A 91 -6.68 1.75 -15.14
CA THR A 91 -7.49 1.35 -14.00
C THR A 91 -7.60 -0.16 -14.00
N PHE A 92 -7.15 -0.82 -12.93
CA PHE A 92 -7.42 -2.22 -12.65
C PHE A 92 -8.57 -2.31 -11.66
N THR A 93 -9.54 -3.18 -11.94
CA THR A 93 -10.73 -3.35 -11.11
C THR A 93 -10.86 -4.82 -10.72
N LEU A 94 -10.90 -5.08 -9.41
CA LEU A 94 -11.15 -6.40 -8.85
C LEU A 94 -12.65 -6.56 -8.64
N GLY A 95 -13.23 -7.59 -9.24
CA GLY A 95 -14.64 -7.85 -9.11
C GLY A 95 -15.09 -9.11 -9.84
N GLN A 96 -16.40 -9.29 -9.84
CA GLN A 96 -17.06 -10.40 -10.52
C GLN A 96 -17.45 -9.98 -11.94
N GLY A 97 -16.93 -10.69 -12.95
CA GLY A 97 -17.06 -10.32 -14.36
C GLY A 97 -18.45 -10.54 -15.00
N TRP A 98 -19.49 -10.86 -14.23
CA TRP A 98 -20.84 -11.08 -14.75
C TRP A 98 -21.78 -9.89 -14.48
N GLU A 99 -22.90 -9.83 -15.20
CA GLU A 99 -23.90 -8.77 -15.02
C GLU A 99 -24.45 -8.78 -13.58
N GLY A 100 -24.35 -7.64 -12.90
CA GLY A 100 -24.70 -7.50 -11.49
C GLY A 100 -23.66 -8.02 -10.50
N GLY A 101 -22.46 -8.36 -10.96
CA GLY A 101 -21.33 -8.74 -10.12
C GLY A 101 -20.80 -7.57 -9.27
N GLU A 102 -20.24 -7.90 -8.12
CA GLU A 102 -19.66 -6.91 -7.20
C GLU A 102 -18.32 -6.38 -7.72
N THR A 103 -18.05 -5.11 -7.44
CA THR A 103 -16.71 -4.53 -7.50
C THR A 103 -16.22 -4.35 -6.08
N THR A 104 -15.04 -4.86 -5.78
CA THR A 104 -14.47 -4.84 -4.43
C THR A 104 -13.40 -3.77 -4.28
N ASP A 105 -12.56 -3.60 -5.31
CA ASP A 105 -11.45 -2.65 -5.24
C ASP A 105 -11.04 -2.17 -6.63
N SER A 106 -10.32 -1.06 -6.69
CA SER A 106 -9.70 -0.55 -7.90
C SER A 106 -8.36 0.14 -7.63
N ILE A 107 -7.40 -0.12 -8.52
CA ILE A 107 -6.07 0.52 -8.49
C ILE A 107 -5.90 1.30 -9.78
N VAL A 108 -5.59 2.59 -9.67
CA VAL A 108 -5.40 3.48 -10.82
C VAL A 108 -3.94 3.92 -10.91
N TYR A 109 -3.25 3.47 -11.95
CA TYR A 109 -1.90 3.95 -12.26
C TYR A 109 -2.00 5.13 -13.23
N THR A 110 -1.38 6.25 -12.88
CA THR A 110 -1.19 7.40 -13.79
C THR A 110 0.23 7.36 -14.34
N LEU A 111 0.38 7.27 -15.66
CA LEU A 111 1.69 7.21 -16.31
C LEU A 111 1.84 8.35 -17.32
N HIS A 112 3.06 8.88 -17.40
CA HIS A 112 3.51 9.79 -18.45
C HIS A 112 4.36 9.01 -19.45
N ALA A 113 3.97 9.00 -20.72
CA ALA A 113 4.82 8.58 -21.83
C ALA A 113 5.54 9.79 -22.40
N ASP A 114 6.87 9.74 -22.49
CA ASP A 114 7.65 10.81 -23.11
C ASP A 114 7.75 10.67 -24.64
N ALA A 115 8.48 11.58 -25.30
CA ALA A 115 8.68 11.55 -26.75
C ALA A 115 9.38 10.27 -27.27
N ASP A 116 10.16 9.60 -26.41
CA ASP A 116 10.82 8.33 -26.68
C ASP A 116 9.94 7.13 -26.27
N LYS A 117 8.71 7.39 -25.81
CA LYS A 117 7.70 6.43 -25.33
C LYS A 117 8.11 5.70 -24.06
N MET A 118 9.05 6.27 -23.31
CA MET A 118 9.42 5.76 -22.00
C MET A 118 8.35 6.21 -21.00
N LEU A 119 7.92 5.26 -20.17
CA LEU A 119 6.89 5.45 -19.17
C LEU A 119 7.50 5.86 -17.84
N THR A 120 6.98 6.95 -17.27
CA THR A 120 7.26 7.38 -15.89
C THR A 120 5.97 7.28 -15.09
N LEU A 121 6.00 6.58 -13.95
CA LEU A 121 4.87 6.55 -13.02
C LEU A 121 4.70 7.92 -12.35
N LYS A 122 3.52 8.51 -12.45
CA LYS A 122 3.18 9.82 -11.88
C LYS A 122 2.41 9.73 -10.57
N GLY A 123 1.64 8.66 -10.39
CA GLY A 123 0.86 8.43 -9.19
C GLY A 123 0.10 7.12 -9.23
N VAL A 124 -0.31 6.66 -8.05
CA VAL A 124 -1.17 5.49 -7.86
C VAL A 124 -2.28 5.88 -6.90
N VAL A 125 -3.53 5.60 -7.28
CA VAL A 125 -4.69 5.62 -6.37
C VAL A 125 -5.04 4.16 -6.05
N GLY A 126 -5.37 3.88 -4.79
CA GLY A 126 -5.54 2.52 -4.26
C GLY A 126 -4.28 2.01 -3.53
N ILE A 127 -4.33 0.76 -3.06
CA ILE A 127 -3.28 0.13 -2.26
C ILE A 127 -2.82 -1.16 -2.95
N PRO A 128 -2.02 -1.08 -4.03
CA PRO A 128 -1.59 -2.26 -4.79
C PRO A 128 -0.80 -3.27 -3.96
N GLU A 129 -0.18 -2.86 -2.86
CA GLU A 129 0.62 -3.70 -1.98
C GLU A 129 -0.23 -4.77 -1.26
N LEU A 130 -1.56 -4.60 -1.17
CA LEU A 130 -2.48 -5.63 -0.71
C LEU A 130 -2.59 -6.81 -1.68
N TYR A 131 -2.29 -6.57 -2.96
CA TYR A 131 -2.48 -7.51 -4.05
C TYR A 131 -1.16 -7.90 -4.71
N THR A 132 -0.03 -7.30 -4.32
CA THR A 132 1.26 -7.56 -4.96
C THR A 132 1.93 -8.78 -4.32
N PRO A 133 2.34 -9.80 -5.09
CA PRO A 133 3.01 -10.98 -4.53
C PRO A 133 4.28 -10.61 -3.77
N GLY A 134 4.46 -11.19 -2.58
CA GLY A 134 5.62 -10.90 -1.71
C GLY A 134 5.53 -9.59 -0.93
N GLU A 135 4.42 -8.86 -1.07
CA GLU A 135 4.13 -7.65 -0.32
C GLU A 135 2.91 -7.82 0.58
N THR A 136 2.80 -6.93 1.56
CA THR A 136 1.61 -6.77 2.39
C THR A 136 1.47 -5.31 2.78
N ALA A 137 0.27 -4.90 3.17
CA ALA A 137 0.02 -3.59 3.74
C ALA A 137 -0.79 -3.69 5.04
N VAL A 138 -0.48 -2.79 5.97
CA VAL A 138 -1.30 -2.50 7.14
C VAL A 138 -1.99 -1.18 6.88
N VAL A 139 -3.32 -1.15 7.06
CA VAL A 139 -4.15 0.03 6.87
C VAL A 139 -4.90 0.28 8.16
N LEU A 140 -4.65 1.41 8.80
CA LEU A 140 -5.33 1.79 10.04
C LEU A 140 -5.97 3.17 9.89
N THR A 141 -7.21 3.32 10.35
CA THR A 141 -7.86 4.63 10.43
C THR A 141 -7.07 5.54 11.37
N GLU A 142 -6.87 6.79 10.96
CA GLU A 142 -6.12 7.78 11.74
C GLU A 142 -6.77 9.15 11.57
N ASN A 143 -6.88 9.91 12.66
CA ASN A 143 -7.28 11.30 12.60
C ASN A 143 -6.22 12.20 13.25
N PRO A 144 -5.21 12.66 12.50
CA PRO A 144 -4.12 13.47 13.02
C PRO A 144 -4.59 14.79 13.65
N THR A 145 -5.78 15.29 13.32
CA THR A 145 -6.34 16.54 13.90
C THR A 145 -6.66 16.42 15.40
N THR A 146 -6.82 15.19 15.89
CA THR A 146 -7.06 14.88 17.32
C THR A 146 -5.77 14.84 18.15
N GLY A 147 -4.62 14.82 17.46
CA GLY A 147 -3.30 14.68 18.03
C GLY A 147 -2.82 13.24 18.24
N TYR A 148 -3.68 12.24 18.02
CA TYR A 148 -3.30 10.84 18.10
C TYR A 148 -2.71 10.37 16.76
N GLN A 149 -1.67 9.55 16.85
CA GLN A 149 -0.99 8.96 15.69
C GLN A 149 -0.60 7.53 16.00
N TRP A 150 -0.52 6.71 14.95
CA TRP A 150 0.02 5.36 15.05
C TRP A 150 1.55 5.37 14.95
N ALA A 151 2.19 4.50 15.72
CA ALA A 151 3.59 4.13 15.55
C ALA A 151 3.73 2.63 15.74
N TYR A 152 4.68 2.00 15.05
CA TYR A 152 4.87 0.55 15.16
C TYR A 152 6.28 0.16 15.61
N GLN A 153 6.37 -1.05 16.17
CA GLN A 153 7.62 -1.74 16.47
C GLN A 153 7.53 -3.17 15.92
N ALA A 154 8.62 -3.65 15.32
CA ALA A 154 8.74 -5.03 14.89
C ALA A 154 9.40 -5.87 15.99
N SER A 155 8.91 -7.10 16.20
CA SER A 155 9.51 -8.05 17.14
C SER A 155 10.88 -8.56 16.70
N ALA A 156 11.18 -8.48 15.41
CA ALA A 156 12.46 -8.81 14.79
C ALA A 156 12.74 -7.93 13.57
N GLU A 157 13.98 -7.46 13.43
CA GLU A 157 14.43 -6.70 12.26
C GLU A 157 14.89 -7.64 11.14
N GLY A 158 14.80 -7.18 9.88
CA GLY A 158 15.38 -7.86 8.72
C GLY A 158 14.55 -9.01 8.13
N ILE A 159 13.39 -9.33 8.71
CA ILE A 159 12.42 -10.28 8.13
C ILE A 159 11.55 -9.58 7.08
N LEU A 160 11.11 -8.36 7.39
CA LEU A 160 10.39 -7.47 6.48
C LEU A 160 11.25 -6.25 6.13
N THR A 161 11.13 -5.77 4.90
CA THR A 161 11.64 -4.47 4.46
C THR A 161 10.47 -3.48 4.41
N PRO A 162 10.54 -2.33 5.10
CA PRO A 162 9.49 -1.31 5.00
C PRO A 162 9.51 -0.67 3.61
N GLY A 163 8.31 -0.44 3.07
CA GLY A 163 8.07 0.25 1.81
C GLY A 163 7.40 1.60 2.03
N ARG A 164 6.12 1.68 1.66
CA ARG A 164 5.25 2.84 1.81
C ARG A 164 5.00 3.12 3.30
N ASP A 165 4.99 4.39 3.65
CA ASP A 165 4.56 4.93 4.95
C ASP A 165 3.87 6.26 4.62
N ALA A 166 2.55 6.25 4.57
CA ALA A 166 1.78 7.38 4.10
C ALA A 166 0.40 7.45 4.77
N TYR A 167 0.07 8.65 5.26
CA TYR A 167 -1.29 9.01 5.58
C TYR A 167 -2.03 9.44 4.30
N LEU A 168 -3.16 8.80 4.02
CA LEU A 168 -4.08 9.11 2.95
C LEU A 168 -5.32 9.80 3.50
N THR A 169 -5.63 10.97 2.95
CA THR A 169 -6.87 11.68 3.23
C THR A 169 -8.07 11.02 2.51
N PRO A 170 -9.32 11.30 2.95
CA PRO A 170 -10.50 10.80 2.25
C PRO A 170 -10.56 11.20 0.77
N ASP A 171 -10.09 12.39 0.40
CA ASP A 171 -10.01 12.86 -1.00
C ASP A 171 -9.04 12.04 -1.85
N GLU A 172 -7.95 11.53 -1.25
CA GLU A 172 -6.98 10.67 -1.95
C GLU A 172 -7.47 9.23 -2.09
N LEU A 173 -8.31 8.75 -1.16
CA LEU A 173 -8.92 7.43 -1.22
C LEU A 173 -10.13 7.40 -2.17
N HIS A 174 -10.95 8.46 -2.13
CA HIS A 174 -12.22 8.57 -2.82
C HIS A 174 -12.36 9.94 -3.50
N PRO A 175 -11.54 10.20 -4.55
CA PRO A 175 -11.50 11.50 -5.24
C PRO A 175 -12.82 11.90 -5.91
N GLU A 176 -13.74 10.95 -6.09
CA GLU A 176 -15.09 11.17 -6.59
C GLU A 176 -16.09 11.66 -5.53
N THR A 177 -15.71 11.66 -4.26
CA THR A 177 -16.57 12.07 -3.14
C THR A 177 -16.06 13.35 -2.50
N GLU A 178 -16.98 14.25 -2.08
CA GLU A 178 -16.60 15.42 -1.30
C GLU A 178 -16.35 14.99 0.15
N PRO A 179 -15.14 15.20 0.71
CA PRO A 179 -14.81 14.79 2.07
C PRO A 179 -15.58 15.62 3.10
N LEU A 180 -15.95 15.00 4.22
CA LEU A 180 -16.56 15.72 5.34
C LEU A 180 -15.51 16.50 6.12
N MET A 181 -15.90 17.68 6.63
CA MET A 181 -15.00 18.50 7.43
C MET A 181 -14.60 17.77 8.73
N GLY A 182 -13.30 17.48 8.87
CA GLY A 182 -12.74 16.80 10.05
C GLY A 182 -12.76 15.27 9.97
N GLU A 183 -13.16 14.71 8.83
CA GLU A 183 -13.08 13.28 8.54
C GLU A 183 -11.62 12.81 8.64
N GLY A 184 -11.42 11.71 9.37
CA GLY A 184 -10.13 11.04 9.45
C GLY A 184 -9.82 10.30 8.16
N GLY A 185 -8.55 10.05 7.91
CA GLY A 185 -8.09 9.25 6.78
C GLY A 185 -7.65 7.87 7.24
N VAL A 186 -6.77 7.27 6.46
CA VAL A 186 -6.07 6.03 6.83
C VAL A 186 -4.57 6.24 6.73
N HIS A 187 -3.84 5.57 7.60
CA HIS A 187 -2.40 5.44 7.48
C HIS A 187 -2.08 4.06 6.90
N VAL A 188 -1.28 4.06 5.84
CA VAL A 188 -0.86 2.86 5.12
C VAL A 188 0.64 2.66 5.33
N TRP A 189 0.99 1.48 5.83
CA TRP A 189 2.35 0.96 5.79
C TRP A 189 2.40 -0.23 4.86
N SER A 190 3.40 -0.30 3.99
CA SER A 190 3.66 -1.50 3.20
C SER A 190 4.97 -2.15 3.58
N PHE A 191 5.04 -3.46 3.39
CA PHE A 191 6.18 -4.29 3.75
C PHE A 191 6.40 -5.35 2.68
N SER A 192 7.65 -5.65 2.37
CA SER A 192 8.03 -6.79 1.52
C SER A 192 8.86 -7.81 2.29
N GLY A 193 8.76 -9.08 1.90
CA GLY A 193 9.57 -10.15 2.46
C GLY A 193 11.05 -9.95 2.20
N ALA A 194 11.88 -10.02 3.24
CA ALA A 194 13.33 -9.80 3.15
C ALA A 194 14.14 -11.05 3.54
N ALA A 195 13.66 -11.80 4.53
CA ALA A 195 14.25 -13.05 4.96
C ALA A 195 13.17 -13.97 5.54
N GLN A 196 13.36 -15.28 5.37
CA GLN A 196 12.46 -16.29 5.94
C GLN A 196 12.38 -16.15 7.47
N GLY A 197 11.17 -16.19 8.03
CA GLY A 197 10.94 -16.15 9.46
C GLY A 197 9.57 -15.58 9.84
N ASP A 198 9.30 -15.54 11.14
CA ASP A 198 8.09 -14.94 11.70
C ASP A 198 8.40 -13.59 12.35
N VAL A 199 7.54 -12.60 12.12
CA VAL A 199 7.65 -11.27 12.72
C VAL A 199 6.27 -10.76 13.13
N THR A 200 6.20 -10.08 14.26
CA THR A 200 5.00 -9.39 14.73
C THR A 200 5.26 -7.89 14.69
N LEU A 201 4.37 -7.16 14.01
CA LEU A 201 4.30 -5.71 14.05
C LEU A 201 3.27 -5.31 15.11
N THR A 202 3.71 -4.50 16.09
CA THR A 202 2.84 -3.96 17.13
C THR A 202 2.67 -2.46 16.90
N PHE A 203 1.46 -2.05 16.55
CA PHE A 203 1.05 -0.67 16.34
C PHE A 203 0.44 -0.12 17.64
N SER A 204 0.82 1.09 18.02
CA SER A 204 0.31 1.80 19.20
C SER A 204 -0.25 3.15 18.80
N TYR A 205 -1.51 3.42 19.17
CA TYR A 205 -2.19 4.68 18.90
C TYR A 205 -2.08 5.60 20.11
N ALA A 206 -1.32 6.67 19.99
CA ALA A 206 -1.06 7.55 21.12
C ALA A 206 -0.74 8.97 20.69
N ARG A 207 -0.82 9.90 21.65
CA ARG A 207 -0.21 11.22 21.52
C ARG A 207 1.26 11.11 21.84
N SER A 208 2.10 11.22 20.82
CA SER A 208 3.55 11.00 20.92
C SER A 208 4.27 11.90 21.94
N TRP A 209 3.66 13.02 22.35
CA TRP A 209 4.21 13.95 23.36
C TRP A 209 3.77 13.66 24.81
N GLU A 210 2.87 12.71 25.07
CA GLU A 210 2.38 12.38 26.41
C GLU A 210 3.20 11.22 27.01
N ALA A 211 4.30 11.56 27.68
CA ALA A 211 5.19 10.56 28.26
C ALA A 211 4.55 9.78 29.40
N GLY A 212 4.64 8.44 29.35
CA GLY A 212 4.17 7.54 30.41
C GLY A 212 2.66 7.29 30.41
N VAL A 213 1.96 7.70 29.36
CA VAL A 213 0.56 7.35 29.12
C VAL A 213 0.52 6.08 28.27
N GLU A 214 -0.34 5.13 28.64
CA GLU A 214 -0.57 3.94 27.83
C GLU A 214 -1.24 4.34 26.50
N PRO A 215 -0.95 3.64 25.38
CA PRO A 215 -1.65 3.88 24.13
C PRO A 215 -3.17 3.75 24.30
N GLU A 216 -3.93 4.57 23.57
CA GLU A 216 -5.40 4.50 23.50
C GLU A 216 -5.86 3.18 22.89
N ALA A 217 -5.10 2.69 21.90
CA ALA A 217 -5.35 1.44 21.22
C ALA A 217 -4.03 0.77 20.82
N THR A 218 -4.07 -0.56 20.69
CA THR A 218 -2.96 -1.35 20.17
C THR A 218 -3.48 -2.36 19.16
N VAL A 219 -2.82 -2.47 18.01
CA VAL A 219 -3.12 -3.49 17.00
C VAL A 219 -1.86 -4.28 16.69
N THR A 220 -1.99 -5.60 16.55
CA THR A 220 -0.86 -6.49 16.24
C THR A 220 -1.11 -7.30 14.98
N TYR A 221 -0.13 -7.37 14.10
CA TYR A 221 -0.13 -8.23 12.92
C TYR A 221 1.08 -9.16 12.97
N THR A 222 0.86 -10.46 12.94
CA THR A 222 1.94 -11.46 12.82
C THR A 222 1.99 -11.96 11.38
N TYR A 223 3.19 -11.93 10.82
CA TYR A 223 3.49 -12.36 9.46
C TYR A 223 4.50 -13.50 9.47
N HIS A 224 4.30 -14.44 8.56
CA HIS A 224 5.29 -15.44 8.15
C HIS A 224 5.85 -15.05 6.78
N VAL A 225 7.18 -15.03 6.66
CA VAL A 225 7.90 -14.92 5.39
C VAL A 225 8.49 -16.28 5.04
N ASP A 226 8.13 -16.81 3.88
CA ASP A 226 8.63 -18.12 3.43
C ASP A 226 10.00 -18.03 2.72
N GLN A 227 10.49 -19.15 2.22
CA GLN A 227 11.78 -19.24 1.52
C GLN A 227 11.81 -18.49 0.17
N ASP A 228 10.64 -18.26 -0.42
CA ASP A 228 10.44 -17.56 -1.68
C ASP A 228 10.12 -16.07 -1.44
N LEU A 229 10.22 -15.62 -0.18
CA LEU A 229 9.92 -14.28 0.32
C LEU A 229 8.44 -13.87 0.22
N ASN A 230 7.53 -14.84 0.09
CA ASN A 230 6.11 -14.54 0.17
C ASN A 230 5.75 -14.22 1.61
N VAL A 231 4.93 -13.17 1.79
CA VAL A 231 4.46 -12.71 3.09
C VAL A 231 3.03 -13.21 3.30
N THR A 232 2.77 -13.86 4.43
CA THR A 232 1.42 -14.31 4.81
C THR A 232 1.11 -13.83 6.21
N MET A 233 -0.02 -13.14 6.40
CA MET A 233 -0.52 -12.82 7.74
C MET A 233 -1.05 -14.10 8.41
N THR A 234 -0.52 -14.42 9.59
CA THR A 234 -0.86 -15.64 10.34
C THR A 234 -1.72 -15.37 11.56
N GLU A 235 -1.63 -14.16 12.12
CA GLU A 235 -2.42 -13.75 13.30
C GLU A 235 -2.64 -12.24 13.28
N ILE A 236 -3.80 -11.82 13.77
CA ILE A 236 -4.13 -10.42 14.05
C ILE A 236 -4.70 -10.34 15.48
N GLY A 237 -4.47 -9.23 16.16
CA GLY A 237 -4.94 -9.04 17.53
C GLY A 237 -5.00 -7.58 17.96
N GLY A 238 -5.43 -7.37 19.19
CA GLY A 238 -5.67 -6.04 19.74
C GLY A 238 -6.98 -5.44 19.22
N ASP A 239 -7.01 -4.13 19.05
CA ASP A 239 -8.21 -3.35 18.76
C ASP A 239 -8.51 -3.24 17.25
N TYR A 240 -8.06 -4.20 16.43
CA TYR A 240 -8.11 -4.11 14.96
C TYR A 240 -9.54 -3.91 14.43
N GLU A 241 -10.55 -4.47 15.10
CA GLU A 241 -11.94 -4.37 14.66
C GLU A 241 -12.43 -2.92 14.55
N ALA A 242 -11.89 -2.01 15.37
CA ALA A 242 -12.26 -0.60 15.39
C ALA A 242 -11.41 0.28 14.46
N TYR A 243 -10.24 -0.21 14.05
CA TYR A 243 -9.23 0.63 13.39
C TYR A 243 -8.77 0.13 12.04
N ASP A 244 -8.88 -1.17 11.74
CA ASP A 244 -8.55 -1.72 10.42
C ASP A 244 -9.83 -1.74 9.56
N PRO A 245 -9.95 -0.87 8.53
CA PRO A 245 -11.15 -0.79 7.72
C PRO A 245 -11.33 -1.97 6.76
N LEU A 246 -10.31 -2.82 6.60
CA LEU A 246 -10.36 -3.99 5.72
C LEU A 246 -10.74 -5.26 6.48
N LEU A 247 -10.40 -5.32 7.76
CA LEU A 247 -10.58 -6.51 8.60
C LEU A 247 -11.56 -6.31 9.76
N GLY A 248 -11.88 -5.06 10.10
CA GLY A 248 -12.95 -4.74 11.03
C GLY A 248 -14.32 -5.00 10.42
N GLU A 249 -15.27 -5.44 11.23
CA GLU A 249 -16.67 -5.48 10.79
C GLU A 249 -17.08 -4.05 10.47
N ALA A 250 -17.29 -3.74 9.18
CA ALA A 250 -17.93 -2.49 8.79
C ALA A 250 -19.26 -2.42 9.53
N GLU A 251 -19.37 -1.57 10.55
CA GLU A 251 -20.66 -1.25 11.14
C GLU A 251 -21.49 -0.63 10.01
N ALA A 252 -22.33 -1.47 9.40
CA ALA A 252 -23.35 -1.03 8.48
C ALA A 252 -24.35 -0.18 9.28
N GLU A 253 -24.15 1.14 9.25
CA GLU A 253 -25.19 2.11 9.61
C GLU A 253 -26.32 2.14 8.56
#